data_AF-P59940-F1
#
_entry.id   AF-P59940-F1
#
_cell.length_a   1.000
_cell.length_b   1.000
_cell.length_c   1.000
_cell.angle_alpha   90.00
_cell.angle_beta   90.00
_cell.angle_gamma   90.00
#
_symmetry.space_group_name_H-M   'P 1'
#
loop_
_entity.id
_entity.type
_entity.pdbx_description
1 polymer ?
#
loop_
_entity_poly.entity_id
_entity_poly.type
_entity_poly.pdbx_seq_one_letter_code
_entity_poly.pdbx_strand_id
1 'polypeptide(L)' 'ERDSCVEKSKCGKYGYYGQCDECCKKAGDRAGTCVYYKCKCNP' A
#
# COMPACT_ATOMS: atom_id res chain seq x y z
N GLU A 1 -0.52 -2.60 -13.07
CA GLU A 1 -1.70 -2.81 -12.20
C GLU A 1 -1.40 -2.44 -10.74
N ARG A 2 -1.29 -1.13 -10.41
CA ARG A 2 -1.16 -0.68 -9.01
C ARG A 2 -2.47 -0.85 -8.22
N ASP A 3 -3.60 -0.95 -8.91
CA ASP A 3 -4.93 -1.10 -8.31
C ASP A 3 -5.02 -2.31 -7.38
N SER A 4 -4.36 -3.43 -7.72
CA SER A 4 -4.33 -4.62 -6.86
C SER A 4 -3.72 -4.35 -5.48
N CYS A 5 -2.76 -3.42 -5.35
CA CYS A 5 -2.24 -3.05 -4.03
C CYS A 5 -3.29 -2.28 -3.23
N VAL A 6 -4.07 -1.42 -3.88
CA VAL A 6 -5.05 -0.49 -3.26
C VAL A 6 -6.34 -1.21 -2.89
N GLU A 7 -6.86 -2.08 -3.76
CA GLU A 7 -8.13 -2.78 -3.55
C GLU A 7 -8.00 -3.99 -2.62
N LYS A 8 -6.88 -4.72 -2.65
CA LYS A 8 -6.67 -5.88 -1.74
C LYS A 8 -6.08 -5.51 -0.39
N SER A 9 -5.66 -4.27 -0.18
CA SER A 9 -5.05 -3.92 1.10
C SER A 9 -6.12 -3.81 2.18
N LYS A 10 -6.02 -4.68 3.20
CA LYS A 10 -6.77 -4.59 4.46
C LYS A 10 -6.25 -3.45 5.33
N CYS A 11 -6.01 -2.30 4.72
CA CYS A 11 -5.46 -1.14 5.38
C CYS A 11 -6.44 -0.59 6.41
N GLY A 12 -5.93 -0.28 7.61
CA GLY A 12 -6.65 0.54 8.57
C GLY A 12 -6.73 2.01 8.12
N LYS A 13 -7.41 2.86 8.90
CA LYS A 13 -7.54 4.30 8.60
C LYS A 13 -6.18 4.97 8.41
N TYR A 14 -5.21 4.65 9.25
CA TYR A 14 -3.81 5.05 9.10
C TYR A 14 -2.92 3.93 9.61
N GLY A 15 -1.69 3.85 9.09
CA GLY A 15 -0.65 2.99 9.64
C GLY A 15 0.16 2.27 8.57
N TYR A 16 0.81 1.19 9.00
CA TYR A 16 1.62 0.32 8.15
C TYR A 16 0.89 -1.00 7.91
N TYR A 17 0.92 -1.48 6.68
CA TYR A 17 0.44 -2.83 6.34
C TYR A 17 1.49 -3.48 5.47
N GLY A 18 2.12 -4.55 5.96
CA GLY A 18 3.27 -5.17 5.29
C GLY A 18 2.96 -5.60 3.85
N GLN A 19 1.73 -6.06 3.58
CA GLN A 19 1.31 -6.42 2.22
C GLN A 19 1.20 -5.20 1.29
N CYS A 20 0.77 -4.05 1.82
CA CYS A 20 0.76 -2.78 1.09
C CYS A 20 2.20 -2.37 0.77
N ASP A 21 3.08 -2.39 1.77
CA ASP A 21 4.48 -2.02 1.62
C ASP A 21 5.24 -2.90 0.62
N GLU A 22 5.10 -4.22 0.73
CA GLU A 22 5.72 -5.16 -0.22
C GLU A 22 5.18 -4.97 -1.63
N CYS A 23 3.88 -4.74 -1.78
CA CYS A 23 3.25 -4.52 -3.09
C CYS A 23 3.77 -3.24 -3.76
N CYS A 24 3.88 -2.15 -2.99
CA CYS A 24 4.47 -0.89 -3.46
C CYS A 24 5.96 -1.07 -3.83
N LYS A 25 6.74 -1.76 -3.00
CA LYS A 25 8.15 -2.06 -3.29
C LYS A 25 8.32 -2.89 -4.56
N LYS A 26 7.46 -3.89 -4.78
CA LYS A 26 7.43 -4.67 -6.04
C LYS A 26 7.05 -3.82 -7.25
N ALA A 27 6.24 -2.77 -7.05
CA ALA A 27 5.89 -1.81 -8.09
C ALA A 27 6.98 -0.75 -8.36
N GLY A 28 8.07 -0.74 -7.58
CA GLY A 28 9.19 0.20 -7.72
C GLY A 28 9.11 1.44 -6.83
N ASP A 29 8.13 1.52 -5.93
CA ASP A 29 8.07 2.58 -4.91
C ASP A 29 8.97 2.25 -3.71
N ARG A 30 9.34 3.27 -2.92
CA ARG A 30 10.13 3.06 -1.69
C ARG A 30 9.37 2.32 -0.60
N ALA A 31 8.11 2.69 -0.40
CA ALA A 31 7.30 2.15 0.67
C ALA A 31 5.81 2.29 0.39
N GLY A 32 5.03 1.41 1.00
CA GLY A 32 3.57 1.49 1.03
C GLY A 32 3.08 1.77 2.43
N THR A 33 2.18 2.74 2.56
CA THR A 33 1.54 3.07 3.84
C THR A 33 0.02 3.09 3.71
N CYS A 34 -0.68 2.74 4.76
CA CYS A 34 -2.13 2.86 4.82
C CYS A 34 -2.55 4.29 5.12
N VAL A 35 -3.39 4.85 4.25
CA VAL A 35 -4.01 6.17 4.42
C VAL A 35 -5.48 6.07 4.01
N TYR A 36 -6.39 6.47 4.89
CA TYR A 36 -7.84 6.39 4.72
C TYR A 36 -8.32 5.02 4.20
N TYR A 37 -7.90 3.93 4.86
CA TYR A 37 -8.27 2.55 4.51
C TYR A 37 -7.78 2.07 3.14
N LYS A 38 -6.87 2.82 2.51
CA LYS A 38 -6.26 2.48 1.23
C LYS A 38 -4.75 2.38 1.38
N CYS A 39 -4.15 1.43 0.68
CA CYS A 39 -2.70 1.44 0.50
C CYS A 39 -2.31 2.59 -0.43
N LYS A 40 -1.36 3.41 0.02
CA LYS A 40 -0.76 4.48 -0.77
C LYS A 40 0.73 4.19 -0.91
N CYS A 41 1.18 4.02 -2.15
CA CYS A 41 2.59 3.86 -2.47
C CYS A 41 3.26 5.23 -2.56
N ASN A 42 4.35 5.39 -1.81
CA ASN A 42 5.20 6.58 -1.87
C ASN A 42 6.41 6.28 -2.76
N PRO A 43 6.59 7.01 -3.87
CA PRO A 43 7.74 6.85 -4.74
C PRO A 43 9.06 7.10 -4.00
#